data_AF-A0A965HS02-F1
#
_entry.id   AF-A0A965HS02-F1
#
_cell.length_a   1.000
_cell.length_b   1.000
_cell.length_c   1.000
_cell.angle_alpha   90.00
_cell.angle_beta   90.00
_cell.angle_gamma   90.00
#
_symmetry.space_group_name_H-M   'P 1'
#
loop_
_entity.id
_entity.type
_entity.pdbx_description
1 polymer ?
#
loop_
_entity_poly.entity_id
_entity_poly.type
_entity_poly.pdbx_seq_one_letter_code
_entity_poly.pdbx_strand_id
1 'polypeptide(L)'
;MLTVIAYKKDARTRVKERMVFKEDFDTEDLEGLDSTMRYTFPSKKGYRYEIHKTMVKRRNLMTGVEYEERFDTHFAASPSSEAYWSM
;
A
#
# COMPACT_ATOMS: atom_id res chain seq x y z
N MET A 1 1.37 12.12 -3.27
CA MET A 1 1.45 10.81 -3.96
C MET A 1 0.74 9.73 -3.16
N LEU A 2 -0.21 9.05 -3.81
CA LEU A 2 -1.02 7.97 -3.24
C LEU A 2 -0.83 6.70 -4.06
N THR A 3 -0.85 5.54 -3.42
CA THR A 3 -0.81 4.24 -4.09
C THR A 3 -2.16 3.57 -3.93
N VAL A 4 -2.75 3.10 -5.03
CA VAL A 4 -3.97 2.31 -5.01
C VAL A 4 -3.64 0.85 -5.25
N ILE A 5 -4.12 -0.02 -4.38
CA ILE A 5 -4.04 -1.47 -4.56
C ILE A 5 -5.47 -2.00 -4.66
N ALA A 6 -5.80 -2.68 -5.76
CA ALA A 6 -7.09 -3.34 -5.91
C ALA A 6 -6.95 -4.86 -5.95
N TYR A 7 -7.89 -5.51 -5.26
CA TYR A 7 -8.04 -6.94 -5.14
C TYR A 7 -9.39 -7.36 -5.73
N LYS A 8 -9.44 -8.56 -6.29
CA LYS A 8 -10.66 -9.22 -6.74
C LYS A 8 -10.86 -10.51 -5.96
N LYS A 9 -12.10 -10.78 -5.55
CA LYS A 9 -12.47 -12.07 -4.95
C LYS A 9 -12.11 -13.20 -5.91
N ASP A 10 -11.35 -14.16 -5.41
CA ASP A 10 -10.90 -15.33 -6.15
C ASP A 10 -10.83 -16.52 -5.20
N ALA A 11 -11.81 -17.44 -5.30
CA ALA A 11 -11.92 -18.59 -4.41
C ALA A 11 -10.79 -19.63 -4.58
N ARG A 12 -9.94 -19.47 -5.60
CA ARG A 12 -8.79 -20.35 -5.86
C ARG A 12 -7.60 -20.03 -4.96
N THR A 13 -7.53 -18.81 -4.42
CA THR A 13 -6.44 -18.41 -3.53
C THR A 13 -6.81 -18.70 -2.08
N ARG A 14 -5.81 -19.03 -1.24
CA ARG A 14 -6.03 -19.27 0.20
C ARG A 14 -6.68 -18.08 0.91
N VAL A 15 -6.31 -16.86 0.50
CA VAL A 15 -6.82 -15.60 1.05
C VAL A 15 -8.18 -15.21 0.45
N LYS A 16 -8.70 -16.00 -0.52
CA LYS A 16 -9.95 -15.77 -1.27
C LYS A 16 -9.98 -14.46 -2.06
N GLU A 17 -8.82 -13.83 -2.24
CA GLU A 17 -8.62 -12.59 -2.97
C GLU A 17 -7.33 -12.67 -3.80
N ARG A 18 -7.29 -11.94 -4.92
CA ARG A 18 -6.15 -11.80 -5.82
C ARG A 18 -5.90 -10.32 -6.09
N MET A 19 -4.66 -9.86 -5.95
CA MET A 19 -4.27 -8.52 -6.40
C MET A 19 -4.39 -8.44 -7.92
N VAL A 20 -5.13 -7.46 -8.41
CA VAL A 20 -5.39 -7.25 -9.84
C VAL A 20 -4.85 -5.92 -10.35
N PHE A 21 -4.58 -4.98 -9.45
CA PHE A 21 -4.13 -3.65 -9.80
C PHE A 21 -3.27 -3.07 -8.67
N LYS A 22 -2.19 -2.39 -9.05
CA LYS A 22 -1.33 -1.62 -8.15
C LYS A 22 -0.67 -0.52 -8.95
N GLU A 23 -1.06 0.73 -8.71
CA GLU A 23 -0.46 1.89 -9.35
C GLU A 23 -0.30 3.06 -8.38
N ASP A 24 0.72 3.86 -8.63
CA ASP A 24 1.01 5.10 -7.92
C ASP A 24 0.38 6.27 -8.69
N PHE A 25 -0.36 7.12 -7.98
CA PHE A 25 -0.99 8.32 -8.49
C PHE A 25 -0.31 9.55 -7.88
N ASP A 26 0.12 10.46 -8.74
CA ASP A 26 0.67 11.75 -8.33
C ASP A 26 -0.45 12.75 -8.00
N THR A 27 -1.27 12.40 -7.01
CA THR A 27 -2.31 13.25 -6.46
C THR A 27 -2.28 13.19 -4.93
N GLU A 28 -2.81 14.22 -4.30
CA GLU A 28 -3.11 14.26 -2.87
C GLU A 28 -4.62 14.30 -2.61
N ASP A 29 -5.44 14.44 -3.66
CA ASP A 29 -6.89 14.43 -3.57
C ASP A 29 -7.42 13.00 -3.37
N LEU A 30 -7.58 12.64 -2.09
CA LEU A 30 -8.08 11.34 -1.70
C LEU A 30 -9.56 11.15 -2.05
N GLU A 31 -10.37 12.20 -2.01
CA GLU A 31 -11.82 12.10 -2.25
C GLU A 31 -12.14 11.89 -3.74
N GLY A 32 -11.47 12.65 -4.61
CA GLY A 32 -11.60 12.46 -6.06
C GLY A 32 -11.07 11.10 -6.51
N LEU A 33 -9.94 10.67 -5.93
CA LEU A 33 -9.38 9.35 -6.21
C LEU A 33 -10.30 8.23 -5.69
N ASP A 34 -10.82 8.33 -4.47
CA ASP A 34 -11.75 7.35 -3.90
C ASP A 34 -13.01 7.23 -4.76
N SER A 35 -13.59 8.35 -5.19
CA SER A 35 -14.76 8.36 -6.08
C SER A 35 -14.50 7.64 -7.41
N THR A 36 -13.32 7.88 -8.00
CA THR A 36 -12.89 7.22 -9.25
C THR A 36 -12.67 5.72 -9.06
N MET A 37 -12.07 5.33 -7.93
CA MET A 37 -11.80 3.93 -7.60
C MET A 37 -13.07 3.16 -7.27
N ARG A 38 -14.07 3.78 -6.62
CA ARG A 38 -15.39 3.17 -6.40
C ARG A 38 -16.09 2.79 -7.69
N TYR A 39 -15.98 3.65 -8.71
CA TYR A 39 -16.58 3.39 -10.02
C TYR A 39 -15.81 2.32 -10.80
N THR A 40 -14.48 2.37 -10.78
CA THR A 40 -13.59 1.45 -11.50
C THR A 40 -13.58 0.04 -10.88
N PHE A 41 -13.53 -0.04 -9.55
CA PHE A 41 -13.44 -1.27 -8.77
C PHE A 41 -14.65 -1.44 -7.84
N PRO A 42 -15.87 -1.62 -8.39
CA PRO A 42 -17.08 -1.66 -7.59
C PRO A 42 -17.15 -2.92 -6.74
N SER A 43 -17.46 -2.74 -5.45
CA SER A 43 -17.63 -3.84 -4.47
C SER A 43 -18.69 -4.86 -4.88
N LYS A 44 -19.75 -4.42 -5.57
CA LYS A 44 -20.79 -5.29 -6.15
C LYS A 44 -20.25 -6.31 -7.15
N LYS A 45 -19.13 -6.03 -7.83
CA LYS A 45 -18.45 -6.97 -8.74
C LYS A 45 -17.36 -7.80 -8.03
N GLY A 46 -17.31 -7.74 -6.69
CA GLY A 46 -16.37 -8.50 -5.88
C GLY A 46 -14.96 -7.90 -5.83
N TYR A 47 -14.83 -6.58 -6.06
CA TYR A 47 -13.56 -5.89 -5.89
C TYR A 47 -13.45 -5.25 -4.51
N ARG A 48 -12.22 -5.13 -4.02
CA ARG A 48 -11.85 -4.41 -2.81
C ARG A 48 -10.60 -3.61 -3.14
N TYR A 49 -10.57 -2.32 -2.85
CA TYR A 49 -9.39 -1.50 -3.07
C TYR A 49 -8.96 -0.84 -1.76
N GLU A 50 -7.69 -0.49 -1.69
CA GLU A 50 -7.07 0.24 -0.59
C GLU A 50 -6.28 1.40 -1.18
N ILE A 51 -6.33 2.55 -0.53
CA ILE A 51 -5.57 3.74 -0.89
C ILE A 51 -4.59 4.02 0.25
N HIS A 52 -3.30 4.05 -0.06
CA HIS A 52 -2.24 4.30 0.90
C HIS A 52 -1.45 5.55 0.53
N LYS A 53 -0.92 6.27 1.52
CA LYS A 53 0.12 7.27 1.26
C LYS A 53 1.38 6.54 0.81
N THR A 54 1.94 6.93 -0.33
CA THR A 54 3.08 6.19 -0.89
C THR A 54 4.30 6.31 -0.01
N MET A 55 4.60 7.52 0.46
CA MET A 55 5.69 7.79 1.39
C MET A 55 5.13 7.92 2.80
N VAL A 56 5.74 7.20 3.75
CA VAL A 56 5.40 7.23 5.16
C VAL A 56 6.62 7.60 5.98
N LYS A 57 6.41 8.39 7.03
CA LYS A 57 7.45 8.72 8.00
C LYS A 57 7.66 7.56 8.95
N ARG A 58 8.90 7.10 9.04
CA ARG A 58 9.35 6.02 9.91
C ARG A 58 10.54 6.49 10.71
N ARG A 59 10.84 5.79 11.80
CA ARG A 59 11.94 6.10 12.70
C ARG A 59 13.02 5.05 12.55
N ASN A 60 14.26 5.47 12.31
CA ASN A 60 15.41 4.59 12.23
C ASN A 60 15.64 3.93 13.60
N LEU A 61 15.82 2.62 13.61
CA LEU A 61 15.95 1.86 14.85
C LEU A 61 17.23 2.22 15.62
N MET A 62 18.33 2.47 14.92
CA MET A 62 19.66 2.70 15.52
C MET A 62 19.88 4.16 15.92
N THR A 63 19.52 5.09 15.05
CA THR A 63 19.78 6.53 15.29
C THR A 63 18.59 7.25 15.92
N GLY A 64 17.39 6.67 15.84
CA GLY A 64 16.16 7.31 16.29
C GLY A 64 15.70 8.49 15.42
N VAL A 65 16.36 8.76 14.29
CA VAL A 65 16.03 9.84 13.36
C VAL A 65 14.83 9.47 12.49
N GLU A 66 13.96 10.43 12.20
CA GLU A 66 12.85 10.24 11.27
C GLU A 66 13.31 10.31 9.81
N TYR A 67 12.77 9.43 8.99
CA TYR A 67 13.01 9.40 7.55
C TYR A 67 11.74 8.98 6.81
N GLU A 68 11.69 9.24 5.51
CA GLU A 68 10.57 8.83 4.66
C GLU A 68 10.95 7.59 3.86
N GLU A 69 10.08 6.59 3.87
CA GLU A 69 10.20 5.38 3.05
C GLU A 69 8.87 5.03 2.42
N ARG A 70 8.90 4.18 1.39
CA ARG A 70 7.67 3.67 0.79
C ARG A 70 6.92 2.80 1.80
N PHE A 71 5.60 2.91 1.84
CA PHE A 71 4.76 2.14 2.76
C PHE A 71 4.90 0.62 2.59
N ASP A 72 5.24 0.16 1.38
CA ASP A 72 5.38 -1.24 0.99
C ASP A 72 6.83 -1.76 1.07
N THR A 73 7.74 -1.00 1.70
CA THR A 73 9.12 -1.42 1.94
C THR A 73 9.14 -2.70 2.79
N HIS A 74 9.85 -3.72 2.30
CA HIS A 74 9.95 -4.98 3.02
C HIS A 74 10.65 -4.79 4.36
N PHE A 75 10.26 -5.56 5.38
CA PHE A 75 10.78 -5.42 6.75
C PHE A 75 12.31 -5.44 6.76
N ALA A 76 12.95 -6.47 6.19
CA ALA A 76 14.42 -6.58 6.15
C ALA A 76 15.14 -5.50 5.31
N ALA A 77 14.42 -4.70 4.52
CA ALA A 77 14.97 -3.59 3.74
C ALA A 77 14.73 -2.22 4.40
N SER A 78 14.08 -2.18 5.57
CA SER A 78 13.74 -0.94 6.27
C SER A 78 14.70 -0.69 7.44
N PRO A 79 15.39 0.47 7.48
CA PRO A 79 16.21 0.89 8.63
C PRO A 79 15.46 1.01 9.96
N SER A 80 14.13 0.98 9.94
CA SER A 80 13.27 0.92 11.13
C SER A 80 13.17 -0.49 11.74
N SER A 81 13.64 -1.52 11.04
CA SER A 81 13.55 -2.92 11.47
C SER A 81 14.85 -3.43 12.07
N GLU A 82 14.77 -4.37 13.01
CA GLU A 82 15.93 -5.10 13.51
C GLU A 82 16.58 -5.95 12.41
N ALA A 83 15.75 -6.57 11.55
CA ALA A 83 16.22 -7.45 10.47
C ALA A 83 17.14 -6.75 9.46
N TYR A 84 16.95 -5.45 9.23
CA TYR A 84 17.85 -4.66 8.39
C TYR A 84 19.25 -4.50 9.00
N TRP A 85 19.35 -4.45 10.33
CA TRP A 85 20.61 -4.27 11.06
C TRP A 85 21.27 -5.58 11.50
N SER A 86 20.56 -6.70 11.38
CA SER A 86 21.08 -8.04 11.70
C SER A 86 21.66 -8.79 10.49
N MET A 87 21.68 -8.15 9.30
CA MET A 87 22.40 -8.63 8.12
C MET A 87 23.85 -8.14 8.14
#